data_AF-A0A1H4R179-F1
#
_entry.id   AF-A0A1H4R179-F1
#
_cell.length_a   1.000
_cell.length_b   1.000
_cell.length_c   1.000
_cell.angle_alpha   90.00
_cell.angle_beta   90.00
_cell.angle_gamma   90.00
#
_symmetry.space_group_name_H-M   'P 1'
#
loop_
_entity.id
_entity.type
_entity.pdbx_description
1 polymer ?
#
loop_
_entity_poly.entity_id
_entity_poly.type
_entity_poly.pdbx_seq_one_letter_code
_entity_poly.pdbx_strand_id
1 'polypeptide(L)'
;MNIPKTLEEFQDEFYKSIDLIDQIGDLRIRQFIQRLNNVSNDIVVSSVLYVIGNNQRPLTEHIDQKYAGIILNEYCPKTELDVVTVLKSTLQNWNKSIEEFPFWIRENYGIEIVRNGLIEFEKSNLNEIEKDKLQTIKWWLRIL
;
A
#
# COMPACT_ATOMS: atom_id res chain seq x y z
N MET A 1 4.45 17.44 14.50
CA MET A 1 3.85 16.33 13.75
C MET A 1 2.47 16.13 14.33
N ASN A 2 1.44 16.28 13.51
CA ASN A 2 0.06 16.12 13.95
C ASN A 2 -0.39 14.66 13.77
N ILE A 3 -1.43 14.24 14.50
CA ILE A 3 -2.11 12.96 14.24
C ILE A 3 -3.08 13.26 13.09
N PRO A 4 -2.91 12.65 11.90
CA PRO A 4 -3.73 12.98 10.75
C PRO A 4 -5.18 12.52 10.97
N LYS A 5 -6.12 13.36 10.56
CA LYS A 5 -7.57 13.11 10.62
C LYS A 5 -8.20 13.00 9.23
N THR A 6 -7.44 13.31 8.19
CA THR A 6 -7.86 13.17 6.79
C THR A 6 -6.75 12.52 5.97
N LEU A 7 -7.09 12.12 4.74
CA LEU A 7 -6.12 11.60 3.78
C LEU A 7 -5.07 12.67 3.46
N GLU A 8 -5.49 13.92 3.25
CA GLU A 8 -4.59 15.03 2.93
C GLU A 8 -3.58 15.28 4.05
N GLU A 9 -4.04 15.34 5.30
CA GLU A 9 -3.14 15.51 6.45
C GLU A 9 -2.14 14.35 6.60
N PHE A 10 -2.57 13.13 6.26
CA PHE A 10 -1.68 11.97 6.22
C PHE A 10 -0.62 12.14 5.13
N GLN A 11 -1.02 12.45 3.88
CA GLN A 11 -0.10 12.59 2.75
C GLN A 11 0.94 13.68 3.02
N ASP A 12 0.49 14.82 3.55
CA ASP A 12 1.37 15.95 3.89
C ASP A 12 2.43 15.55 4.92
N GLU A 13 2.03 14.92 6.03
CA GLU A 13 2.98 14.49 7.06
C GLU A 13 3.87 13.34 6.58
N PHE A 14 3.33 12.40 5.79
CA PHE A 14 4.06 11.26 5.24
C PHE A 14 5.13 11.72 4.24
N TYR A 15 4.76 12.45 3.18
CA TYR A 15 5.71 12.88 2.16
C TYR A 15 6.73 13.87 2.71
N LYS A 16 6.33 14.79 3.59
CA LYS A 16 7.29 15.65 4.30
C LYS A 16 8.28 14.84 5.13
N SER A 17 7.87 13.69 5.67
CA SER A 17 8.78 12.81 6.40
C SER A 17 9.74 12.07 5.47
N ILE A 18 9.28 11.62 4.30
CA ILE A 18 10.11 10.98 3.28
C ILE A 18 11.13 11.96 2.68
N ASP A 19 10.69 13.16 2.30
CA ASP A 19 11.53 14.19 1.64
C ASP A 19 12.69 14.66 2.53
N LEU A 20 12.57 14.46 3.85
CA LEU A 20 13.60 14.81 4.82
C LEU A 20 14.55 13.64 5.14
N ILE A 21 14.31 12.42 4.64
CA ILE A 21 15.11 11.24 5.00
C ILE A 21 16.60 11.43 4.68
N ASP A 22 16.92 11.97 3.51
CA ASP A 22 18.33 12.17 3.11
C ASP A 22 19.03 13.24 3.96
N GLN A 23 18.27 14.13 4.60
CA GLN A 23 18.80 15.24 5.40
C GLN A 23 18.94 14.89 6.89
N ILE A 24 17.92 14.23 7.46
CA ILE A 24 17.82 14.00 8.91
C ILE A 24 17.60 12.52 9.28
N GLY A 25 17.66 11.62 8.31
CA GLY A 25 17.44 10.19 8.48
C GLY A 25 15.97 9.81 8.64
N ASP A 26 15.73 8.56 9.04
CA ASP A 26 14.40 7.94 9.10
C ASP A 26 13.60 8.24 10.39
N LEU A 27 14.18 9.00 11.34
CA LEU A 27 13.60 9.18 12.66
C LEU A 27 12.20 9.78 12.59
N ARG A 28 12.01 10.75 11.68
CA ARG A 28 10.73 11.44 11.52
C ARG A 28 9.65 10.51 10.98
N ILE A 29 9.94 9.72 9.94
CA ILE A 29 8.95 8.78 9.39
C ILE A 29 8.61 7.67 10.42
N ARG A 30 9.59 7.17 11.18
CA ARG A 30 9.32 6.20 12.26
C ARG A 30 8.41 6.78 13.34
N GLN A 31 8.63 8.02 13.75
CA GLN A 31 7.75 8.70 14.70
C GLN A 31 6.33 8.93 14.15
N PHE A 32 6.21 9.18 12.85
CA PHE A 32 4.92 9.31 12.18
C PHE A 32 4.16 7.98 12.21
N ILE A 33 4.81 6.89 11.81
CA ILE A 33 4.23 5.53 11.82
C ILE A 33 3.73 5.17 13.23
N GLN A 34 4.51 5.42 14.27
CA GLN A 34 4.11 5.16 15.66
C GLN A 34 2.81 5.90 16.08
N ARG A 35 2.56 7.09 15.52
CA ARG A 35 1.37 7.88 15.83
C ARG A 35 0.12 7.39 15.12
N LEU A 36 0.25 6.58 14.06
CA LEU A 36 -0.87 6.02 13.32
C LEU A 36 -1.75 5.09 14.16
N ASN A 37 -1.25 4.59 15.30
CA ASN A 37 -2.03 3.84 16.29
C ASN A 37 -3.26 4.62 16.82
N ASN A 38 -3.30 5.94 16.63
CA ASN A 38 -4.42 6.79 17.03
C ASN A 38 -5.25 7.29 15.83
N VAL A 39 -5.04 6.72 14.65
CA VAL A 39 -5.72 7.08 13.40
C VAL A 39 -6.64 5.93 13.00
N SER A 40 -7.85 6.22 12.54
CA SER A 40 -8.78 5.18 12.09
C SER A 40 -8.22 4.39 10.91
N ASN A 41 -8.50 3.09 10.86
CA ASN A 41 -8.02 2.22 9.78
C ASN A 41 -8.40 2.74 8.40
N ASP A 42 -9.61 3.27 8.22
CA ASP A 42 -10.07 3.80 6.92
C ASP A 42 -9.14 4.90 6.37
N ILE A 43 -8.69 5.81 7.22
CA ILE A 43 -7.73 6.86 6.84
C ILE A 43 -6.38 6.24 6.50
N VAL A 44 -5.89 5.31 7.33
CA VAL A 44 -4.59 4.66 7.10
C VAL A 44 -4.60 3.87 5.79
N VAL A 45 -5.63 3.05 5.55
CA VAL A 45 -5.78 2.23 4.34
C VAL A 45 -5.90 3.11 3.11
N SER A 46 -6.85 4.05 3.09
CA SER A 46 -7.03 4.93 1.93
C SER A 46 -5.75 5.70 1.59
N SER A 47 -5.03 6.18 2.60
CA SER A 47 -3.78 6.91 2.41
C SER A 47 -2.64 6.03 1.93
N VAL A 48 -2.50 4.82 2.47
CA VAL A 48 -1.45 3.87 2.06
C VAL A 48 -1.71 3.36 0.65
N LEU A 49 -2.95 2.99 0.31
CA LEU A 49 -3.32 2.59 -1.04
C LEU A 49 -3.10 3.74 -2.04
N TYR A 50 -3.39 4.99 -1.64
CA TYR A 50 -3.05 6.16 -2.44
C TYR A 50 -1.55 6.22 -2.72
N VAL A 51 -0.69 6.09 -1.70
CA VAL A 51 0.77 6.11 -1.88
C VAL A 51 1.25 5.00 -2.83
N ILE A 52 0.75 3.77 -2.67
CA ILE A 52 1.12 2.63 -3.54
C ILE A 52 0.63 2.84 -4.98
N GLY A 53 -0.56 3.40 -5.14
CA GLY A 53 -1.15 3.72 -6.44
C GLY A 53 -0.62 5.02 -7.07
N ASN A 54 0.25 5.77 -6.41
CA ASN A 54 0.68 7.08 -6.89
C ASN A 54 1.86 6.97 -7.88
N ASN A 55 1.74 7.64 -9.04
CA ASN A 55 2.81 7.77 -10.04
C ASN A 55 3.34 9.21 -10.18
N GLN A 56 2.91 10.14 -9.31
CA GLN A 56 3.27 11.56 -9.38
C GLN A 56 4.63 11.87 -8.76
N ARG A 57 5.27 10.90 -8.09
CA ARG A 57 6.55 11.07 -7.37
C ARG A 57 7.61 10.05 -7.82
N PRO A 58 7.99 10.04 -9.12
CA PRO A 58 8.86 8.99 -9.67
C PRO A 58 10.26 8.92 -9.04
N LEU A 59 10.79 10.03 -8.52
CA LEU A 59 12.12 10.06 -7.90
C LEU A 59 12.16 9.37 -6.53
N THR A 60 11.04 9.37 -5.81
CA THR A 60 10.92 8.80 -4.46
C THR A 60 10.01 7.58 -4.40
N GLU A 61 9.41 7.16 -5.52
CA GLU A 61 8.38 6.11 -5.60
C GLU A 61 8.72 4.87 -4.79
N HIS A 62 9.93 4.32 -4.97
CA HIS A 62 10.35 3.14 -4.23
C HIS A 62 10.41 3.37 -2.71
N ILE A 63 10.91 4.52 -2.26
CA ILE A 63 10.99 4.86 -0.83
C ILE A 63 9.59 5.11 -0.26
N ASP A 64 8.75 5.85 -1.00
CA ASP A 64 7.36 6.10 -0.63
C ASP A 64 6.61 4.77 -0.44
N GLN A 65 6.70 3.85 -1.40
CA GLN A 65 6.04 2.56 -1.30
C GLN A 65 6.68 1.62 -0.25
N LYS A 66 7.99 1.71 -0.03
CA LYS A 66 8.67 0.97 1.05
C LYS A 66 8.08 1.31 2.42
N TYR A 67 7.94 2.60 2.74
CA TYR A 67 7.36 2.98 4.03
C TYR A 67 5.85 2.76 4.10
N ALA A 68 5.15 2.82 2.97
CA ALA A 68 3.76 2.38 2.88
C ALA A 68 3.62 0.87 3.21
N GLY A 69 4.52 0.03 2.68
CA GLY A 69 4.60 -1.40 3.00
C GLY A 69 4.88 -1.66 4.48
N ILE A 70 5.83 -0.91 5.07
CA ILE A 70 6.10 -0.99 6.52
C ILE A 70 4.83 -0.69 7.34
N ILE A 71 4.05 0.32 6.96
CA ILE A 71 2.78 0.64 7.64
C ILE A 71 1.78 -0.52 7.52
N LEU A 72 1.65 -1.14 6.34
CA LEU A 72 0.78 -2.30 6.16
C LEU A 72 1.19 -3.48 7.04
N ASN A 73 2.49 -3.74 7.15
CA ASN A 73 3.01 -4.87 7.91
C ASN A 73 2.95 -4.65 9.43
N GLU A 74 3.32 -3.46 9.90
CA GLU A 74 3.37 -3.16 11.34
C GLU A 74 1.97 -2.96 11.94
N TYR A 75 1.08 -2.28 11.23
CA TYR A 75 -0.24 -1.91 11.76
C TYR A 75 -1.35 -2.87 11.31
N CYS A 76 -1.17 -3.59 10.20
CA CYS A 76 -2.17 -4.47 9.59
C CYS A 76 -3.60 -3.87 9.63
N PRO A 77 -3.78 -2.64 9.10
CA PRO A 77 -5.06 -1.95 9.21
C PRO A 77 -6.15 -2.77 8.53
N LYS A 78 -7.32 -2.86 9.18
CA LYS A 78 -8.50 -3.55 8.64
C LYS A 78 -9.28 -2.68 7.67
N THR A 79 -9.87 -3.29 6.66
CA THR A 79 -10.64 -2.58 5.62
C THR A 79 -11.84 -3.41 5.19
N GLU A 80 -12.90 -2.70 4.81
CA GLU A 80 -14.11 -3.27 4.21
C GLU A 80 -14.13 -3.11 2.66
N LEU A 81 -13.09 -2.48 2.08
CA LEU A 81 -12.94 -2.42 0.62
C LEU A 81 -12.81 -3.83 0.05
N ASP A 82 -13.38 -4.12 -1.11
CA ASP A 82 -13.16 -5.42 -1.75
C ASP A 82 -11.78 -5.51 -2.44
N VAL A 83 -11.29 -6.74 -2.60
CA VAL A 83 -9.97 -7.03 -3.20
C VAL A 83 -9.82 -6.41 -4.59
N VAL A 84 -10.88 -6.44 -5.42
CA VAL A 84 -10.84 -5.92 -6.79
C VAL A 84 -10.67 -4.39 -6.77
N THR A 85 -11.37 -3.68 -5.89
CA THR A 85 -11.21 -2.24 -5.69
C THR A 85 -9.78 -1.88 -5.27
N VAL A 86 -9.21 -2.63 -4.32
CA VAL A 86 -7.82 -2.44 -3.90
C VAL A 86 -6.86 -2.61 -5.08
N LEU A 87 -6.96 -3.71 -5.83
CA LEU A 87 -6.09 -4.00 -6.97
C LEU A 87 -6.22 -2.93 -8.08
N LYS A 88 -7.43 -2.46 -8.40
CA LYS A 88 -7.65 -1.38 -9.37
C LYS A 88 -6.91 -0.10 -8.99
N SER A 89 -6.87 0.22 -7.71
CA SER A 89 -6.27 1.47 -7.23
C SER A 89 -4.73 1.43 -7.17
N THR A 90 -4.13 0.25 -7.07
CA THR A 90 -2.69 0.13 -6.79
C THR A 90 -1.88 -0.60 -7.86
N LEU A 91 -2.45 -1.60 -8.54
CA LEU A 91 -1.65 -2.58 -9.28
C LEU A 91 -0.81 -1.94 -10.38
N GLN A 92 -1.34 -0.95 -11.10
CA GLN A 92 -0.62 -0.23 -12.14
C GLN A 92 0.74 0.30 -11.66
N ASN A 93 0.81 0.82 -10.43
CA ASN A 93 1.97 1.54 -9.91
C ASN A 93 2.68 0.82 -8.76
N TRP A 94 2.09 -0.22 -8.18
CA TRP A 94 2.71 -1.02 -7.13
C TRP A 94 4.08 -1.57 -7.55
N ASN A 95 5.09 -1.35 -6.73
CA ASN A 95 6.43 -1.84 -6.92
C ASN A 95 6.52 -3.29 -6.40
N LYS A 96 6.91 -4.21 -7.29
CA LYS A 96 6.95 -5.66 -7.03
C LYS A 96 7.86 -6.08 -5.87
N SER A 97 8.80 -5.23 -5.47
CA SER A 97 9.68 -5.45 -4.32
C SER A 97 9.00 -5.20 -2.97
N ILE A 98 7.80 -4.61 -2.96
CA ILE A 98 7.02 -4.32 -1.75
C ILE A 98 6.08 -5.50 -1.48
N GLU A 99 6.64 -6.56 -0.89
CA GLU A 99 5.95 -7.82 -0.60
C GLU A 99 4.89 -7.71 0.52
N GLU A 100 5.01 -6.68 1.37
CA GLU A 100 4.06 -6.40 2.45
C GLU A 100 2.66 -6.16 1.92
N PHE A 101 2.53 -5.60 0.71
CA PHE A 101 1.23 -5.33 0.09
C PHE A 101 0.46 -6.64 -0.23
N PRO A 102 1.00 -7.59 -1.01
CA PRO A 102 0.37 -8.91 -1.19
C PRO A 102 0.02 -9.59 0.14
N PHE A 103 0.94 -9.62 1.10
CA PHE A 103 0.69 -10.29 2.38
C PHE A 103 -0.40 -9.60 3.19
N TRP A 104 -0.43 -8.26 3.23
CA TRP A 104 -1.50 -7.51 3.89
C TRP A 104 -2.89 -7.80 3.28
N ILE A 105 -2.98 -7.95 1.95
CA ILE A 105 -4.23 -8.38 1.30
C ILE A 105 -4.61 -9.78 1.84
N ARG A 106 -3.69 -10.74 1.85
CA ARG A 106 -3.97 -12.09 2.39
C ARG A 106 -4.45 -12.05 3.84
N GLU A 107 -3.80 -11.27 4.70
CA GLU A 107 -4.16 -11.17 6.13
C GLU A 107 -5.50 -10.44 6.39
N ASN A 108 -5.96 -9.60 5.45
CA ASN A 108 -7.24 -8.92 5.56
C ASN A 108 -8.41 -9.79 5.10
N TYR A 109 -8.25 -10.45 3.95
CA TYR A 109 -9.38 -11.13 3.29
C TYR A 109 -9.34 -12.65 3.44
N GLY A 110 -8.19 -13.23 3.77
CA GLY A 110 -7.98 -14.67 3.73
C GLY A 110 -7.74 -15.20 2.30
N ILE A 111 -6.97 -16.28 2.22
CA ILE A 111 -6.41 -16.75 0.93
C ILE A 111 -7.46 -17.11 -0.13
N GLU A 112 -8.61 -17.65 0.27
CA GLU A 112 -9.69 -18.05 -0.65
C GLU A 112 -10.36 -16.84 -1.31
N ILE A 113 -10.67 -15.80 -0.53
CA ILE A 113 -11.26 -14.55 -1.04
C ILE A 113 -10.27 -13.86 -1.98
N VAL A 114 -8.99 -13.82 -1.60
CA VAL A 114 -7.93 -13.25 -2.44
C VAL A 114 -7.79 -14.01 -3.75
N ARG A 115 -7.77 -15.35 -3.71
CA ARG A 115 -7.70 -16.18 -4.94
C ARG A 115 -8.85 -15.85 -5.90
N ASN A 116 -10.08 -15.81 -5.38
CA ASN A 116 -11.25 -15.50 -6.19
C ASN A 116 -11.20 -14.07 -6.76
N GLY A 117 -10.79 -13.10 -5.93
CA GLY A 117 -10.63 -11.70 -6.35
C GLY A 117 -9.56 -11.53 -7.43
N LEU A 118 -8.44 -12.26 -7.37
CA LEU A 118 -7.40 -12.25 -8.40
C LEU A 118 -7.90 -12.86 -9.72
N ILE A 119 -8.65 -13.97 -9.67
CA ILE A 119 -9.26 -14.61 -10.86
C ILE A 119 -10.30 -13.69 -11.50
N GLU A 120 -11.11 -13.01 -10.69
CA GLU A 120 -12.08 -12.02 -11.17
C GLU A 120 -11.35 -10.84 -11.82
N PHE A 121 -10.32 -10.31 -11.16
CA PHE A 121 -9.57 -9.17 -11.65
C PHE A 121 -8.86 -9.46 -12.97
N GLU A 122 -8.36 -10.69 -13.16
CA GLU A 122 -7.73 -11.15 -14.41
C GLU A 122 -8.67 -11.13 -15.63
N LYS A 123 -10.00 -11.19 -15.42
CA LYS A 123 -10.99 -11.05 -16.50
C LYS A 123 -11.17 -9.59 -16.96
N SER A 124 -10.57 -8.63 -16.25
CA SER A 124 -10.56 -7.22 -16.64
C SER A 124 -9.58 -6.97 -17.79
N ASN A 125 -9.70 -5.83 -18.46
CA ASN A 125 -8.82 -5.46 -19.57
C ASN A 125 -7.45 -4.95 -19.06
N LEU A 126 -6.66 -5.84 -18.48
CA LEU A 126 -5.35 -5.54 -17.91
C LEU A 126 -4.31 -5.29 -19.00
N ASN A 127 -3.45 -4.30 -18.80
CA ASN A 127 -2.26 -4.13 -19.64
C ASN A 127 -1.13 -5.09 -19.22
N GLU A 128 -0.04 -5.14 -20.01
CA GLU A 128 1.07 -6.06 -19.76
C GLU A 128 1.77 -5.85 -18.41
N ILE A 129 1.86 -4.60 -17.92
CA ILE A 129 2.45 -4.28 -16.62
C ILE A 129 1.56 -4.83 -15.50
N GLU A 130 0.26 -4.62 -15.59
CA GLU A 130 -0.72 -5.14 -14.62
C GLU A 130 -0.74 -6.66 -14.60
N LYS A 131 -0.67 -7.32 -15.77
CA LYS A 131 -0.59 -8.78 -15.86
C LYS A 131 0.64 -9.32 -15.15
N ASP A 132 1.82 -8.77 -15.44
CA ASP A 132 3.09 -9.19 -14.81
C ASP A 132 3.06 -9.00 -13.28
N LYS A 133 2.52 -7.87 -12.81
CA LYS A 133 2.34 -7.62 -11.37
C LYS A 133 1.31 -8.56 -10.74
N LEU A 134 0.21 -8.85 -11.41
CA LEU A 134 -0.79 -9.81 -10.93
C LEU A 134 -0.19 -11.21 -10.77
N GLN A 135 0.61 -11.67 -11.75
CA GLN A 135 1.34 -12.94 -11.64
C GLN A 135 2.34 -12.93 -10.48
N THR A 136 2.98 -11.79 -10.23
CA THR A 136 3.89 -11.64 -9.09
C THR A 136 3.15 -11.74 -7.74
N ILE A 137 1.96 -11.14 -7.62
CA ILE A 137 1.10 -11.32 -6.43
C ILE A 137 0.73 -12.80 -6.25
N LYS A 138 0.26 -13.46 -7.32
CA LYS A 138 -0.07 -14.90 -7.31
C LYS A 138 1.12 -15.74 -6.82
N TRP A 139 2.32 -15.45 -7.32
CA TRP A 139 3.55 -16.12 -6.90
C TRP A 139 3.86 -15.92 -5.42
N TRP A 140 3.87 -14.67 -4.93
CA TRP A 140 4.10 -14.36 -3.50
C TRP A 140 3.13 -15.07 -2.58
N LEU A 141 1.86 -15.12 -2.98
CA LEU A 141 0.79 -15.74 -2.21
C LEU A 141 0.66 -17.24 -2.40
N ARG A 142 1.49 -17.84 -3.27
CA ARG A 142 1.43 -19.27 -3.64
C ARG A 142 0.05 -19.69 -4.16
N ILE A 143 -0.57 -18.80 -4.93
CA ILE A 143 -1.83 -19.05 -5.63
C ILE A 143 -1.46 -19.48 -7.05
N LEU A 144 -1.60 -20.78 -7.31
CA LEU A 144 -1.41 -21.39 -8.62
C LEU A 144 -2.69 -21.31 -9.45
#